data_AF-A0A2M8IZT4-F1
#
_entry.id   AF-A0A2M8IZT4-F1
#
_cell.length_a   1.000
_cell.length_b   1.000
_cell.length_c   1.000
_cell.angle_alpha   90.00
_cell.angle_beta   90.00
_cell.angle_gamma   90.00
#
_symmetry.space_group_name_H-M   'P 1'
#
loop_
_entity.id
_entity.type
_entity.pdbx_description
1 polymer ?
#
loop_
_entity_poly.entity_id
_entity_poly.type
_entity_poly.pdbx_seq_one_letter_code
_entity_poly.pdbx_strand_id
1 'polypeptide(L)'
;MLDHDEASLSGTAQRLPRILIAGEFSAGKSQLINALAGQKVVPSGVTATALPPVWLVGGAQGITRVDSNDQAKPVDRLTGAGVMSTKYFILGSDAPLLASFDLIDTPGSSDPNMPADCWERMLGYADMVIWCTNAVQAWRQSEKAVWDEMPEHLVGTGMLLLTHLDKLHDTRSCDKLMRRVRREAGDYFGTICGASLIDPDHITELAAEIAAQAAALTVLPGAEAPAVDRARNPEPAAEQPADVQAVVPRRVKARHVPETAGHGNGVVPLFDPTTKAVAETDGLVDNYGATPKTPAATGGVATETWERLTRGHDLTRPDILNACIAQLLGELDGEFERMHWRQDTQLRSGPRG
;
A
#
# COMPACT_ATOMS: atom_id res chain seq x y z
N MET A 1 51.55 -29.67 -16.22
CA MET A 1 51.57 -28.40 -15.46
C MET A 1 51.14 -27.29 -16.38
N LEU A 2 49.84 -27.22 -16.65
CA LEU A 2 49.13 -26.09 -17.21
C LEU A 2 47.71 -26.24 -16.67
N ASP A 3 47.47 -25.59 -15.54
CA ASP A 3 46.14 -25.37 -15.00
C ASP A 3 45.43 -24.44 -15.98
N HIS A 4 44.38 -24.92 -16.62
CA HIS A 4 43.39 -24.05 -17.23
C HIS A 4 42.32 -23.82 -16.18
N ASP A 5 42.40 -22.65 -15.55
CA ASP A 5 41.34 -22.06 -14.75
C ASP A 5 40.01 -22.13 -15.52
N GLU A 6 39.14 -23.05 -15.13
CA GLU A 6 37.71 -22.93 -15.34
C GLU A 6 37.23 -21.74 -14.51
N ALA A 7 37.32 -20.55 -15.09
CA ALA A 7 36.62 -19.38 -14.60
C ALA A 7 35.12 -19.69 -14.63
N SER A 8 34.58 -20.02 -13.46
CA SER A 8 33.17 -20.13 -13.16
C SER A 8 32.46 -18.84 -13.58
N LEU A 9 31.81 -18.86 -14.73
CA LEU A 9 30.80 -17.87 -15.13
C LEU A 9 29.53 -18.10 -14.28
N SER A 10 29.61 -17.81 -12.98
CA SER A 10 28.41 -17.55 -12.17
C SER A 10 27.96 -16.13 -12.48
N GLY A 11 27.38 -15.92 -13.66
CA GLY A 11 26.61 -14.71 -13.92
C GLY A 11 25.44 -14.74 -12.94
N THR A 12 25.51 -13.93 -11.88
CA THR A 12 24.35 -13.67 -11.02
C THR A 12 23.26 -13.14 -11.94
N ALA A 13 22.21 -13.94 -12.16
CA ALA A 13 21.07 -13.49 -12.96
C ALA A 13 20.58 -12.17 -12.37
N GLN A 14 20.67 -11.09 -13.15
CA GLN A 14 20.26 -9.77 -12.72
C GLN A 14 18.77 -9.82 -12.37
N ARG A 15 18.39 -9.25 -11.23
CA ARG A 15 16.98 -9.16 -10.81
C ARG A 15 16.14 -8.46 -11.89
N LEU A 16 14.84 -8.72 -11.91
CA LEU A 16 13.94 -7.97 -12.78
C LEU A 16 13.94 -6.47 -12.40
N PRO A 17 13.71 -5.57 -13.38
CA PRO A 17 13.44 -4.17 -13.11
C PRO A 17 12.23 -3.98 -12.20
N ARG A 18 12.23 -2.92 -11.40
CA ARG A 18 11.17 -2.59 -10.45
C ARG A 18 10.56 -1.25 -10.82
N ILE A 19 9.28 -1.26 -11.16
CA ILE A 19 8.56 -0.09 -11.63
C ILE A 19 7.61 0.38 -10.55
N LEU A 20 7.76 1.63 -10.11
CA LEU A 20 6.85 2.27 -9.18
C LEU A 20 5.74 3.01 -9.93
N ILE A 21 4.49 2.78 -9.56
CA ILE A 21 3.34 3.58 -10.01
C ILE A 21 3.06 4.67 -8.97
N ALA A 22 3.16 5.93 -9.39
CA ALA A 22 2.95 7.11 -8.55
C ALA A 22 2.12 8.18 -9.26
N GLY A 23 1.71 9.24 -8.55
CA GLY A 23 0.87 10.31 -9.09
C GLY A 23 -0.12 10.88 -8.08
N GLU A 24 -0.77 11.99 -8.41
CA GLU A 24 -1.77 12.66 -7.56
C GLU A 24 -3.06 11.86 -7.36
N PHE A 25 -3.94 12.38 -6.50
CA PHE A 25 -5.20 11.74 -6.14
C PHE A 25 -6.08 11.67 -7.37
N SER A 26 -6.70 10.51 -7.58
CA SER A 26 -7.55 10.28 -8.75
C SER A 26 -6.83 10.48 -10.10
N ALA A 27 -5.50 10.34 -10.15
CA ALA A 27 -4.73 10.37 -11.40
C ALA A 27 -4.80 9.06 -12.21
N GLY A 28 -5.55 8.05 -11.76
CA GLY A 28 -5.76 6.80 -12.51
C GLY A 28 -4.80 5.65 -12.19
N LYS A 29 -3.98 5.73 -11.12
CA LYS A 29 -3.03 4.67 -10.72
C LYS A 29 -3.66 3.28 -10.54
N SER A 30 -4.71 3.15 -9.73
CA SER A 30 -5.38 1.86 -9.50
C SER A 30 -6.08 1.35 -10.76
N GLN A 31 -6.56 2.26 -11.62
CA GLN A 31 -7.11 1.88 -12.92
C GLN A 31 -6.03 1.33 -13.84
N LEU A 32 -4.85 1.97 -13.87
CA LEU A 32 -3.69 1.50 -14.63
C LEU A 32 -3.27 0.11 -14.18
N ILE A 33 -3.07 -0.10 -12.87
CA ILE A 33 -2.63 -1.38 -12.32
C ILE A 33 -3.61 -2.49 -12.68
N ASN A 34 -4.91 -2.25 -12.50
CA ASN A 34 -5.94 -3.24 -12.81
C ASN A 34 -6.07 -3.50 -14.32
N ALA A 35 -5.90 -2.47 -15.16
CA ALA A 35 -5.90 -2.60 -16.61
C ALA A 35 -4.70 -3.43 -17.09
N LEU A 36 -3.51 -3.14 -16.56
CA LEU A 36 -2.28 -3.87 -16.86
C LEU A 36 -2.35 -5.32 -16.38
N ALA A 37 -2.81 -5.55 -15.15
CA ALA A 37 -2.89 -6.89 -14.58
C ALA A 37 -3.99 -7.77 -15.19
N GLY A 38 -4.92 -7.21 -15.98
CA GLY A 38 -6.06 -7.93 -16.56
C GLY A 38 -7.08 -8.45 -15.54
N GLN A 39 -6.89 -8.12 -14.25
CA GLN A 39 -7.74 -8.52 -13.13
C GLN A 39 -7.73 -7.43 -12.06
N LYS A 40 -8.73 -7.43 -11.17
CA LYS A 40 -8.77 -6.52 -10.03
C LYS A 40 -7.78 -6.97 -8.95
N VAL A 41 -6.52 -6.59 -9.09
CA VAL A 41 -5.45 -6.88 -8.11
C VAL A 41 -5.53 -5.92 -6.92
N VAL A 42 -5.96 -4.67 -7.16
CA VAL A 42 -6.05 -3.63 -6.14
C VAL A 42 -7.49 -3.12 -6.07
N PRO A 43 -8.10 -3.00 -4.86
CA PRO A 43 -9.44 -2.44 -4.72
C PRO A 43 -9.54 -1.05 -5.34
N SER A 44 -10.38 -0.89 -6.36
CA SER A 44 -10.71 0.40 -6.96
C SER A 44 -11.94 0.99 -6.26
N GLY A 45 -11.77 1.99 -5.38
CA GLY A 45 -12.89 2.61 -4.66
C GLY A 45 -12.53 3.89 -3.91
N VAL A 46 -13.55 4.72 -3.66
CA VAL A 46 -13.46 6.03 -2.97
C VAL A 46 -13.16 5.90 -1.47
N THR A 47 -13.40 4.73 -0.90
CA THR A 47 -12.95 4.42 0.46
C THR A 47 -11.46 4.07 0.39
N ALA A 48 -10.63 5.10 0.52
CA ALA A 48 -9.19 4.98 0.75
C ALA A 48 -8.98 4.03 1.94
N THR A 49 -8.78 2.75 1.64
CA THR A 49 -8.20 1.86 2.63
C THR A 49 -6.75 2.26 2.62
N ALA A 50 -6.29 2.92 3.68
CA ALA A 50 -4.88 3.23 3.90
C ALA A 50 -4.12 1.90 3.94
N LEU A 51 -3.78 1.40 2.76
CA LEU A 51 -3.01 0.21 2.57
C LEU A 51 -1.55 0.66 2.51
N PRO A 52 -0.66 -0.03 3.23
CA PRO A 52 0.77 0.05 2.94
C PRO A 52 1.05 -0.18 1.45
N PRO A 53 2.21 0.26 0.94
CA PRO A 53 2.69 -0.10 -0.38
C PRO A 53 2.59 -1.60 -0.66
N VAL A 54 2.23 -1.95 -1.89
CA VAL A 54 2.07 -3.34 -2.35
C VAL A 54 3.03 -3.59 -3.50
N TRP A 55 3.83 -4.64 -3.40
CA TRP A 55 4.80 -5.06 -4.39
C TRP A 55 4.29 -6.33 -5.07
N LEU A 56 3.88 -6.21 -6.33
CA LEU A 56 3.42 -7.32 -7.15
C LEU A 56 4.63 -8.04 -7.75
N VAL A 57 4.69 -9.35 -7.55
CA VAL A 57 5.84 -10.17 -7.95
C VAL A 57 5.36 -11.41 -8.72
N GLY A 58 5.89 -11.58 -9.93
CA GLY A 58 5.61 -12.75 -10.76
C GLY A 58 6.22 -14.03 -10.18
N GLY A 59 5.43 -15.09 -10.09
CA GLY A 59 5.86 -16.40 -9.57
C GLY A 59 5.87 -16.54 -8.05
N ALA A 60 5.77 -15.44 -7.30
CA ALA A 60 5.59 -15.50 -5.84
C ALA A 60 4.21 -16.08 -5.48
N GLN A 61 4.12 -16.69 -4.30
CA GLN A 61 2.87 -17.31 -3.82
C GLN A 61 2.35 -16.59 -2.57
N GLY A 62 1.04 -16.33 -2.54
CA GLY A 62 0.36 -15.73 -1.39
C GLY A 62 0.74 -14.28 -1.11
N ILE A 63 0.57 -13.88 0.15
CA ILE A 63 0.84 -12.51 0.63
C ILE A 63 1.89 -12.58 1.74
N THR A 64 2.94 -11.77 1.61
CA THR A 64 3.96 -11.59 2.64
C THR A 64 3.98 -10.15 3.11
N ARG A 65 3.86 -9.94 4.41
CA ARG A 65 4.03 -8.63 5.04
C ARG A 65 5.49 -8.41 5.40
N VAL A 66 6.06 -7.29 4.98
CA VAL A 66 7.37 -6.82 5.45
C VAL A 66 7.15 -5.65 6.40
N ASP A 67 7.63 -5.77 7.64
CA ASP A 67 7.55 -4.70 8.62
C ASP A 67 8.70 -3.69 8.51
N SER A 68 8.66 -2.64 9.31
CA SER A 68 9.67 -1.56 9.29
C SER A 68 11.07 -2.01 9.73
N ASN A 69 11.22 -3.24 10.27
CA ASN A 69 12.49 -3.87 10.63
C ASN A 69 12.93 -4.92 9.60
N ASP A 70 12.36 -4.86 8.39
CA ASP A 70 12.62 -5.79 7.28
C ASP A 70 12.30 -7.26 7.60
N GLN A 71 11.43 -7.51 8.58
CA GLN A 71 10.96 -8.86 8.89
C GLN A 71 9.79 -9.23 7.98
N ALA A 72 9.97 -10.31 7.22
CA ALA A 72 8.98 -10.87 6.31
C ALA A 72 8.15 -11.96 7.00
N LYS A 73 6.83 -11.85 6.97
CA LYS A 73 5.90 -12.85 7.52
C LYS A 73 4.74 -13.10 6.57
N PRO A 74 4.40 -14.38 6.27
CA PRO A 74 3.18 -14.70 5.54
C PRO A 74 1.94 -14.18 6.27
N VAL A 75 0.96 -13.70 5.50
CA VAL A 75 -0.35 -13.25 6.00
C VAL A 75 -1.46 -13.66 5.03
N ASP A 76 -2.70 -13.75 5.52
CA ASP A 76 -3.83 -14.19 4.68
C ASP A 76 -4.51 -13.04 3.91
N ARG A 77 -4.26 -11.79 4.31
CA ARG A 77 -4.94 -10.60 3.77
C ARG A 77 -4.07 -9.35 3.86
N LEU A 78 -4.31 -8.41 2.95
CA LEU A 78 -3.67 -7.09 2.93
C LEU A 78 -4.22 -6.14 4.02
N THR A 79 -5.40 -6.44 4.57
CA THR A 79 -6.10 -5.58 5.53
C THR A 79 -5.79 -5.93 6.99
N GLY A 80 -5.94 -4.95 7.88
CA GLY A 80 -5.76 -5.13 9.33
C GLY A 80 -4.31 -5.02 9.82
N ALA A 81 -3.35 -4.79 8.92
CA ALA A 81 -2.01 -4.38 9.31
C ALA A 81 -1.96 -2.86 9.51
N GLY A 82 -1.25 -2.40 10.55
CA GLY A 82 -1.02 -0.98 10.75
C GLY A 82 -0.15 -0.40 9.64
N VAL A 83 -0.55 0.73 9.07
CA VAL A 83 0.18 1.42 7.98
C VAL A 83 1.61 1.77 8.38
N MET A 84 1.79 2.21 9.62
CA MET A 84 3.11 2.62 10.14
C MET A 84 4.00 1.45 10.55
N SER A 85 3.41 0.29 10.88
CA SER A 85 4.17 -0.91 11.25
C SER A 85 4.45 -1.82 10.06
N THR A 86 4.00 -1.45 8.86
CA THR A 86 4.16 -2.24 7.65
C THR A 86 4.91 -1.41 6.63
N LYS A 87 6.08 -1.89 6.20
CA LYS A 87 6.92 -1.25 5.20
C LYS A 87 6.35 -1.47 3.80
N TYR A 88 5.96 -2.70 3.48
CA TYR A 88 5.19 -3.03 2.28
C TYR A 88 4.64 -4.46 2.38
N PHE A 89 3.69 -4.78 1.52
CA PHE A 89 3.29 -6.15 1.23
C PHE A 89 3.96 -6.63 -0.04
N ILE A 90 4.25 -7.92 -0.11
CA ILE A 90 4.59 -8.65 -1.34
C ILE A 90 3.37 -9.49 -1.69
N LEU A 91 2.86 -9.34 -2.91
CA LEU A 91 1.70 -10.06 -3.42
C LEU A 91 2.12 -10.83 -4.67
N GLY A 92 1.98 -12.15 -4.61
CA GLY A 92 2.12 -13.01 -5.78
C GLY A 92 1.01 -12.75 -6.80
N SER A 93 1.36 -12.67 -8.08
CA SER A 93 0.39 -12.53 -9.17
C SER A 93 0.90 -13.15 -10.47
N ASP A 94 -0.01 -13.80 -11.20
CA ASP A 94 0.24 -14.43 -12.50
C ASP A 94 0.04 -13.46 -13.68
N ALA A 95 -0.02 -12.15 -13.43
CA ALA A 95 -0.15 -11.16 -14.49
C ALA A 95 1.03 -11.28 -15.49
N PRO A 96 0.79 -11.45 -16.80
CA PRO A 96 1.85 -11.74 -17.77
C PRO A 96 3.00 -10.72 -17.80
N LEU A 97 2.69 -9.45 -17.55
CA LEU A 97 3.69 -8.37 -17.49
C LEU A 97 4.73 -8.57 -16.37
N LEU A 98 4.38 -9.29 -15.29
CA LEU A 98 5.27 -9.54 -14.16
C LEU A 98 6.39 -10.55 -14.48
N ALA A 99 6.38 -11.13 -15.68
CA ALA A 99 7.51 -11.86 -16.22
C ALA A 99 8.66 -10.94 -16.67
N SER A 100 8.39 -9.65 -16.90
CA SER A 100 9.37 -8.68 -17.42
C SER A 100 9.84 -7.69 -16.37
N PHE A 101 9.02 -7.38 -15.36
CA PHE A 101 9.35 -6.44 -14.29
C PHE A 101 8.48 -6.68 -13.05
N ASP A 102 8.89 -6.20 -11.89
CA ASP A 102 8.03 -6.10 -10.71
C ASP A 102 7.32 -4.75 -10.66
N LEU A 103 6.10 -4.75 -10.10
CA LEU A 103 5.30 -3.55 -9.95
C LEU A 103 5.17 -3.16 -8.48
N ILE A 104 5.49 -1.91 -8.16
CA ILE A 104 5.27 -1.33 -6.85
C ILE A 104 4.07 -0.38 -6.94
N ASP A 105 3.01 -0.71 -6.23
CA ASP A 105 1.85 0.15 -6.01
C ASP A 105 1.97 0.85 -4.66
N THR A 106 1.62 2.14 -4.64
CA THR A 106 1.56 2.95 -3.43
C THR A 106 0.12 3.43 -3.22
N PRO A 107 -0.80 2.55 -2.78
CA PRO A 107 -2.15 2.94 -2.48
C PRO A 107 -2.13 4.01 -1.38
N GLY A 108 -2.95 5.05 -1.55
CA GLY A 108 -2.99 6.16 -0.59
C GLY A 108 -1.87 7.19 -0.73
N SER A 109 -0.92 7.09 -1.68
CA SER A 109 0.07 8.16 -1.99
C SER A 109 -0.54 9.52 -2.32
N SER A 110 -1.85 9.59 -2.40
CA SER A 110 -2.59 10.81 -2.67
C SER A 110 -3.73 11.08 -1.70
N ASP A 111 -3.91 10.24 -0.68
CA ASP A 111 -4.81 10.56 0.41
C ASP A 111 -4.09 11.62 1.28
N PRO A 112 -4.67 12.82 1.48
CA PRO A 112 -4.06 13.85 2.33
C PRO A 112 -3.81 13.39 3.78
N ASN A 113 -4.52 12.34 4.23
CA ASN A 113 -4.36 11.76 5.55
C ASN A 113 -3.26 10.69 5.61
N MET A 114 -2.67 10.32 4.47
CA MET A 114 -1.57 9.38 4.39
C MET A 114 -0.24 10.14 4.50
N PRO A 115 0.69 9.71 5.38
CA PRO A 115 2.02 10.30 5.42
C PRO A 115 2.73 10.16 4.06
N ALA A 116 3.34 11.25 3.59
CA ALA A 116 4.10 11.26 2.34
C ALA A 116 5.23 10.21 2.35
N ASP A 117 5.83 9.98 3.52
CA ASP A 117 6.84 8.97 3.80
C ASP A 117 6.48 7.56 3.30
N CYS A 118 5.18 7.22 3.21
CA CYS A 118 4.73 5.89 2.81
C CYS A 118 5.12 5.53 1.37
N TRP A 119 5.05 6.48 0.44
CA TRP A 119 5.41 6.25 -0.96
C TRP A 119 6.85 6.70 -1.24
N GLU A 120 7.33 7.75 -0.58
CA GLU A 120 8.72 8.23 -0.70
C GLU A 120 9.73 7.15 -0.32
N ARG A 121 9.46 6.38 0.74
CA ARG A 121 10.32 5.24 1.13
C ARG A 121 10.43 4.16 0.05
N MET A 122 9.47 4.10 -0.88
CA MET A 122 9.48 3.14 -1.98
C MET A 122 10.33 3.60 -3.17
N LEU A 123 10.64 4.90 -3.27
CA LEU A 123 11.49 5.44 -4.34
C LEU A 123 12.88 4.80 -4.34
N GLY A 124 13.43 4.51 -3.17
CA GLY A 124 14.73 3.86 -3.04
C GLY A 124 14.80 2.44 -3.61
N TYR A 125 13.65 1.79 -3.87
CA TYR A 125 13.57 0.46 -4.48
C TYR A 125 13.29 0.47 -5.98
N ALA A 126 12.85 1.62 -6.51
CA ALA A 126 12.44 1.75 -7.89
C ALA A 126 13.65 1.88 -8.82
N ASP A 127 13.57 1.27 -9.99
CA ASP A 127 14.50 1.53 -11.10
C ASP A 127 13.91 2.52 -12.11
N MET A 128 12.57 2.62 -12.13
CA MET A 128 11.82 3.55 -12.94
C MET A 128 10.50 3.91 -12.24
N VAL A 129 10.05 5.15 -12.42
CA VAL A 129 8.73 5.60 -11.98
C VAL A 129 7.85 5.83 -13.20
N ILE A 130 6.63 5.28 -13.16
CA ILE A 130 5.53 5.72 -14.02
C ILE A 130 4.69 6.69 -13.20
N TRP A 131 4.76 7.97 -13.55
CA TRP A 131 3.96 9.01 -12.94
C TRP A 131 2.66 9.19 -13.72
N CYS A 132 1.54 8.89 -13.09
CA CYS A 132 0.22 9.13 -13.65
C CYS A 132 -0.23 10.57 -13.38
N THR A 133 -0.66 11.26 -14.43
CA THR A 133 -1.28 12.58 -14.35
C THR A 133 -2.61 12.57 -15.10
N ASN A 134 -3.64 13.25 -14.57
CA ASN A 134 -4.94 13.31 -15.25
C ASN A 134 -4.87 14.26 -16.45
N ALA A 135 -5.16 13.78 -17.65
CA ALA A 135 -5.03 14.55 -18.90
C ALA A 135 -5.74 15.93 -18.87
N VAL A 136 -6.89 16.04 -18.21
CA VAL A 136 -7.66 17.30 -18.13
C VAL A 136 -6.89 18.40 -17.40
N GLN A 137 -6.06 18.02 -16.44
CA GLN A 137 -5.29 18.94 -15.59
C GLN A 137 -3.84 18.49 -15.47
N ALA A 138 -3.27 17.99 -16.58
CA ALA A 138 -1.98 17.31 -16.53
C ALA A 138 -0.86 18.23 -16.05
N TRP A 139 0.11 17.69 -15.34
CA TRP A 139 1.36 18.36 -15.01
C TRP A 139 1.15 19.67 -14.25
N ARG A 140 0.55 19.57 -13.08
CA ARG A 140 0.36 20.70 -12.14
C ARG A 140 1.67 21.10 -11.47
N GLN A 141 1.68 22.30 -10.88
CA GLN A 141 2.83 22.77 -10.10
C GLN A 141 3.14 21.86 -8.90
N SER A 142 2.12 21.26 -8.30
CA SER A 142 2.27 20.27 -7.23
C SER A 142 2.98 19.00 -7.71
N GLU A 143 2.64 18.49 -8.88
CA GLU A 143 3.35 17.35 -9.50
C GLU A 143 4.80 17.72 -9.83
N LYS A 144 5.01 18.91 -10.39
CA LYS A 144 6.35 19.42 -10.67
C LYS A 144 7.20 19.51 -9.40
N ALA A 145 6.64 20.01 -8.30
CA ALA A 145 7.36 20.13 -7.03
C ALA A 145 7.85 18.76 -6.51
N VAL A 146 7.03 17.72 -6.65
CA VAL A 146 7.45 16.35 -6.32
C VAL A 146 8.61 15.89 -7.21
N TRP A 147 8.57 16.23 -8.50
CA TRP A 147 9.63 15.87 -9.44
C TRP A 147 10.91 16.69 -9.28
N ASP A 148 10.82 17.91 -8.76
CA ASP A 148 11.99 18.74 -8.40
C ASP A 148 12.79 18.12 -7.24
N GLU A 149 12.15 17.30 -6.41
CA GLU A 149 12.77 16.60 -5.28
C GLU A 149 13.05 15.11 -5.57
N MET A 150 12.78 14.65 -6.79
CA MET A 150 12.94 13.24 -7.17
C MET A 150 14.42 12.82 -7.16
N PRO A 151 14.76 11.59 -6.69
CA PRO A 151 16.12 11.08 -6.77
C PRO A 151 16.68 11.13 -8.19
N GLU A 152 17.91 11.62 -8.36
CA GLU A 152 18.54 11.87 -9.66
C GLU A 152 18.53 10.64 -10.60
N HIS A 153 18.62 9.42 -10.05
CA HIS A 153 18.62 8.19 -10.84
C HIS A 153 17.26 7.85 -11.48
N LEU A 154 16.16 8.47 -11.02
CA LEU A 154 14.81 8.30 -11.56
C LEU A 154 14.45 9.40 -12.57
N VAL A 155 15.19 10.51 -12.55
CA VAL A 155 15.00 11.62 -13.49
C VAL A 155 15.56 11.22 -14.85
N GLY A 156 14.78 11.46 -15.91
CA GLY A 156 15.15 11.10 -17.29
C GLY A 156 14.94 9.63 -17.65
N THR A 157 14.81 8.73 -16.67
CA THR A 157 14.41 7.32 -16.90
C THR A 157 12.91 7.10 -16.70
N GLY A 158 12.25 7.95 -15.90
CA GLY A 158 10.82 7.87 -15.65
C GLY A 158 9.92 8.06 -16.87
N MET A 159 8.68 7.59 -16.75
CA MET A 159 7.61 7.76 -17.72
C MET A 159 6.50 8.65 -17.14
N LEU A 160 6.08 9.68 -17.89
CA LEU A 160 4.86 10.44 -17.58
C LEU A 160 3.70 9.86 -18.40
N LEU A 161 2.70 9.33 -17.70
CA LEU A 161 1.49 8.80 -18.29
C LEU A 161 0.33 9.76 -18.08
N LEU A 162 -0.18 10.34 -19.17
CA LEU A 162 -1.41 11.13 -19.17
C LEU A 162 -2.61 10.17 -19.25
N THR A 163 -3.30 9.98 -18.13
CA THR A 163 -4.48 9.11 -18.03
C THR A 163 -5.76 9.87 -18.40
N HIS A 164 -6.85 9.14 -18.64
CA HIS A 164 -8.16 9.71 -18.99
C HIS A 164 -8.17 10.53 -20.29
N LEU A 165 -7.39 10.13 -21.30
CA LEU A 165 -7.43 10.79 -22.61
C LEU A 165 -8.81 10.78 -23.27
N ASP A 166 -9.68 9.82 -22.93
CA ASP A 166 -11.09 9.78 -23.34
C ASP A 166 -11.89 11.03 -22.97
N LYS A 167 -11.44 11.80 -21.97
CA LYS A 167 -12.05 13.07 -21.58
C LYS A 167 -11.68 14.23 -22.50
N LEU A 168 -10.73 14.05 -23.41
CA LEU A 168 -10.40 15.04 -24.43
C LEU A 168 -11.21 14.74 -25.69
N HIS A 169 -12.10 15.66 -26.04
CA HIS A 169 -13.11 15.42 -27.07
C HIS A 169 -12.60 15.57 -28.51
N ASP A 170 -11.35 16.01 -28.72
CA ASP A 170 -10.80 16.23 -30.06
C ASP A 170 -9.26 16.10 -30.10
N THR A 171 -8.76 15.64 -31.25
CA THR A 171 -7.32 15.43 -31.50
C THR A 171 -6.50 16.70 -31.35
N ARG A 172 -7.04 17.88 -31.68
CA ARG A 172 -6.32 19.15 -31.57
C ARG A 172 -6.08 19.52 -30.10
N SER A 173 -7.02 19.22 -29.21
CA SER A 173 -6.86 19.37 -27.77
C SER A 173 -5.79 18.42 -27.24
N CYS A 174 -5.78 17.16 -27.67
CA CYS A 174 -4.71 16.21 -27.35
C CYS A 174 -3.34 16.73 -27.80
N ASP A 175 -3.21 17.21 -29.04
CA ASP A 175 -1.95 17.73 -29.58
C ASP A 175 -1.44 18.97 -28.85
N LYS A 176 -2.35 19.86 -28.43
CA LYS A 176 -1.99 21.03 -27.62
C LYS A 176 -1.51 20.60 -26.24
N LEU A 177 -2.22 19.67 -25.60
CA LEU A 177 -1.85 19.13 -24.30
C LEU A 177 -0.47 18.47 -24.36
N MET A 178 -0.26 17.54 -25.30
CA MET A 178 1.01 16.82 -25.45
C MET A 178 2.17 17.77 -25.72
N ARG A 179 2.00 18.79 -26.57
CA ARG A 179 3.04 19.82 -26.78
C ARG A 179 3.35 20.63 -25.53
N ARG A 180 2.33 21.00 -24.75
CA ARG A 180 2.53 21.72 -23.48
C ARG A 180 3.30 20.85 -22.49
N VAL A 181 2.83 19.63 -22.26
CA VAL A 181 3.41 18.71 -21.27
C VAL A 181 4.82 18.31 -21.67
N ARG A 182 5.10 18.00 -22.94
CA ARG A 182 6.48 17.73 -23.41
C ARG A 182 7.43 18.90 -23.19
N ARG A 183 6.97 20.13 -23.37
CA ARG A 183 7.79 21.32 -23.12
C ARG A 183 8.06 21.54 -21.63
N GLU A 184 7.09 21.23 -20.77
CA GLU A 184 7.15 21.53 -19.34
C GLU A 184 7.72 20.38 -18.49
N ALA A 185 7.62 19.15 -18.98
CA ALA A 185 7.99 17.93 -18.27
C ALA A 185 9.14 17.15 -18.96
N GLY A 186 9.52 17.53 -20.18
CA GLY A 186 10.49 16.77 -20.98
C GLY A 186 11.88 16.62 -20.34
N ASP A 187 12.27 17.55 -19.47
CA ASP A 187 13.54 17.46 -18.75
C ASP A 187 13.50 16.43 -17.60
N TYR A 188 12.30 16.04 -17.15
CA TYR A 188 12.11 15.11 -16.02
C TYR A 188 11.91 13.66 -16.47
N PHE A 189 11.36 13.44 -17.67
CA PHE A 189 10.93 12.12 -18.14
C PHE A 189 11.57 11.74 -19.45
N GLY A 190 12.05 10.49 -19.54
CA GLY A 190 12.53 9.91 -20.79
C GLY A 190 11.39 9.61 -21.77
N THR A 191 10.22 9.27 -21.24
CA THR A 191 9.04 8.92 -22.04
C THR A 191 7.81 9.68 -21.56
N ILE A 192 7.06 10.27 -22.51
CA ILE A 192 5.79 10.95 -22.24
C ILE A 192 4.74 10.44 -23.23
N CYS A 193 3.75 9.71 -22.70
CA CYS A 193 2.65 9.15 -23.47
C CYS A 193 1.31 9.41 -22.76
N GLY A 194 0.22 9.22 -23.49
CA GLY A 194 -1.11 9.28 -22.90
C GLY A 194 -1.93 8.09 -23.33
N ALA A 195 -2.87 7.69 -22.49
CA ALA A 195 -3.74 6.55 -22.73
C ALA A 195 -5.14 6.81 -22.18
N SER A 196 -6.14 6.24 -22.86
CA SER A 196 -7.44 6.00 -22.23
C SER A 196 -7.43 4.60 -21.62
N LEU A 197 -7.48 4.52 -20.29
CA LEU A 197 -7.43 3.25 -19.55
C LEU A 197 -8.77 2.48 -19.56
N ILE A 198 -9.72 2.91 -20.39
CA ILE A 198 -10.95 2.18 -20.71
C ILE A 198 -10.91 1.60 -22.14
N ASP A 199 -9.90 1.97 -22.92
CA ASP A 199 -9.70 1.53 -24.29
C ASP A 199 -8.71 0.36 -24.34
N PRO A 200 -9.13 -0.86 -24.72
CA PRO A 200 -8.27 -2.03 -24.76
C PRO A 200 -7.04 -1.89 -25.68
N ASP A 201 -7.17 -1.13 -26.78
CA ASP A 201 -6.07 -0.95 -27.73
C ASP A 201 -4.97 -0.10 -27.08
N HIS A 202 -5.36 1.02 -26.46
CA HIS A 202 -4.43 1.83 -25.68
C HIS A 202 -3.78 1.07 -24.52
N ILE A 203 -4.51 0.17 -23.85
CA ILE A 203 -3.94 -0.67 -22.77
C ILE A 203 -2.88 -1.61 -23.33
N THR A 204 -3.14 -2.21 -24.49
CA THR A 204 -2.21 -3.14 -25.16
C THR A 204 -0.94 -2.41 -25.58
N GLU A 205 -1.08 -1.25 -26.22
CA GLU A 205 0.04 -0.40 -26.63
C GLU A 205 0.86 0.07 -25.43
N LEU A 206 0.19 0.52 -24.36
CA LEU A 206 0.83 0.96 -23.13
C LEU A 206 1.59 -0.17 -22.43
N ALA A 207 1.02 -1.37 -22.36
CA ALA A 207 1.70 -2.52 -21.76
C ALA A 207 2.96 -2.90 -22.55
N ALA A 208 2.91 -2.87 -23.88
CA ALA A 208 4.07 -3.11 -24.74
C ALA A 208 5.16 -2.04 -24.55
N GLU A 209 4.78 -0.78 -24.47
CA GLU A 209 5.71 0.32 -24.22
C GLU A 209 6.39 0.18 -22.84
N ILE A 210 5.62 -0.08 -21.78
CA ILE A 210 6.17 -0.28 -20.43
C ILE A 210 7.16 -1.46 -20.41
N ALA A 211 6.82 -2.58 -21.06
CA ALA A 211 7.70 -3.73 -21.15
C ALA A 211 8.99 -3.41 -21.93
N ALA A 212 8.89 -2.65 -23.03
CA ALA A 212 10.05 -2.22 -23.81
C ALA A 212 10.97 -1.29 -22.99
N GLN A 213 10.41 -0.32 -22.27
CA GLN A 213 11.17 0.56 -21.37
C GLN A 213 11.84 -0.23 -20.25
N ALA A 214 11.12 -1.17 -19.62
CA ALA A 214 11.68 -2.05 -18.60
C ALA A 214 12.88 -2.86 -19.12
N ALA A 215 12.76 -3.43 -20.32
CA ALA A 215 13.84 -4.20 -20.96
C ALA A 215 15.04 -3.33 -21.36
N ALA A 216 14.85 -2.03 -21.60
CA ALA A 216 15.91 -1.09 -21.93
C ALA A 216 16.73 -0.63 -20.70
N LEU A 217 16.25 -0.88 -19.48
CA LEU A 217 16.97 -0.55 -18.25
C LEU A 217 18.19 -1.46 -18.08
N THR A 218 19.36 -0.94 -18.41
CA THR A 218 20.65 -1.64 -18.27
C THR A 218 21.22 -1.55 -16.85
N VAL A 219 20.90 -0.48 -16.13
CA VAL A 219 21.28 -0.25 -14.74
C VAL A 219 20.03 -0.28 -13.89
N LEU A 220 20.07 -1.04 -12.79
CA LEU A 220 18.98 -1.18 -11.83
C LEU A 220 19.40 -0.60 -10.48
N PRO A 221 19.31 0.73 -10.29
CA PRO A 221 19.84 1.43 -9.12
C PRO A 221 19.06 1.18 -7.83
N GLY A 222 17.85 0.61 -7.91
CA GLY A 222 17.01 0.36 -6.75
C GLY A 222 17.69 -0.57 -5.74
N ALA A 223 17.56 -0.23 -4.46
CA ALA A 223 18.15 -0.93 -3.33
C ALA A 223 17.77 -2.41 -3.27
N GLU A 224 18.60 -3.25 -2.65
CA GLU A 224 18.30 -4.66 -2.47
C GLU A 224 17.02 -4.87 -1.64
N ALA A 225 16.25 -5.90 -1.99
CA ALA A 225 15.03 -6.26 -1.29
C ALA A 225 14.97 -7.79 -1.09
N PRO A 226 15.77 -8.35 -0.15
CA PRO A 226 15.93 -9.80 -0.03
C PRO A 226 14.63 -10.55 0.23
N ALA A 227 13.65 -9.91 0.88
CA ALA A 227 12.32 -10.48 1.09
C ALA A 227 11.57 -10.71 -0.24
N VAL A 228 11.72 -9.81 -1.22
CA VAL A 228 11.14 -9.93 -2.57
C VAL A 228 11.81 -11.06 -3.34
N ASP A 229 13.14 -11.12 -3.27
CA ASP A 229 13.93 -12.15 -3.96
C ASP A 229 13.59 -13.55 -3.42
N ARG A 230 13.46 -13.70 -2.10
CA ARG A 230 12.97 -14.94 -1.47
C ARG A 230 11.52 -15.27 -1.81
N ALA A 231 10.65 -14.26 -1.93
CA ALA A 231 9.25 -14.50 -2.28
C ALA A 231 9.12 -15.03 -3.72
N ARG A 232 9.94 -14.54 -4.66
CA ARG A 232 10.00 -15.03 -6.03
C ARG A 232 10.61 -16.43 -6.11
N ASN A 233 11.71 -16.63 -5.41
CA ASN A 233 12.46 -17.87 -5.38
C ASN A 233 12.41 -18.44 -3.96
N PRO A 234 11.28 -19.00 -3.54
CA PRO A 234 11.20 -19.62 -2.22
C PRO A 234 12.26 -20.70 -2.16
N GLU A 235 13.13 -20.63 -1.15
CA GLU A 235 13.99 -21.76 -0.84
C GLU A 235 13.09 -22.99 -0.70
N PRO A 236 13.43 -24.13 -1.34
CA PRO A 236 12.70 -25.36 -1.11
C PRO A 236 12.68 -25.55 0.40
N ALA A 237 11.47 -25.63 0.97
CA ALA A 237 11.32 -25.87 2.38
C ALA A 237 12.22 -27.05 2.72
N ALA A 238 13.22 -26.83 3.60
CA ALA A 238 14.01 -27.93 4.11
C ALA A 238 13.00 -28.97 4.56
N GLU A 239 12.98 -30.14 3.90
CA GLU A 239 12.08 -31.22 4.26
C GLU A 239 12.24 -31.39 5.76
N GLN A 240 11.22 -30.99 6.52
CA GLN A 240 11.17 -31.34 7.93
C GLN A 240 11.29 -32.86 7.91
N PRO A 241 12.32 -33.45 8.54
CA PRO A 241 12.49 -34.88 8.51
C PRO A 241 11.16 -35.47 8.95
N ALA A 242 10.53 -36.23 8.04
CA ALA A 242 9.24 -36.83 8.24
C ALA A 242 9.25 -37.45 9.63
N ASP A 243 8.26 -37.06 10.43
CA ASP A 243 8.04 -37.49 11.81
C ASP A 243 8.48 -38.96 11.96
N VAL A 244 9.68 -39.15 12.52
CA VAL A 244 10.19 -40.48 12.83
C VAL A 244 9.26 -40.94 13.94
N GLN A 245 8.20 -41.67 13.57
CA GLN A 245 7.24 -42.24 14.49
C GLN A 245 8.01 -42.83 15.66
N ALA A 246 7.90 -42.18 16.81
CA ALA A 246 8.52 -42.63 18.02
C ALA A 246 8.06 -44.06 18.26
N VAL A 247 8.99 -45.02 18.12
CA VAL A 247 8.74 -46.42 18.46
C VAL A 247 8.40 -46.45 19.93
N VAL A 248 7.10 -46.53 20.24
CA VAL A 248 6.60 -46.68 21.60
C VAL A 248 7.09 -48.05 22.10
N PRO A 249 7.95 -48.14 23.12
CA PRO A 249 8.35 -49.43 23.63
C PRO A 249 7.13 -50.10 24.25
N ARG A 250 6.73 -51.25 23.70
CA ARG A 250 5.67 -52.10 24.25
C ARG A 250 6.04 -52.50 25.68
N ARG A 251 5.23 -52.05 26.65
CA ARG A 251 5.35 -52.41 28.06
C ARG A 251 5.13 -53.92 28.21
N VAL A 252 6.20 -54.66 28.52
CA VAL A 252 6.13 -56.09 28.84
C VAL A 252 5.33 -56.24 30.14
N LYS A 253 4.27 -57.05 30.13
CA LYS A 253 3.51 -57.39 31.34
C LYS A 253 4.46 -58.09 32.32
N ALA A 254 4.67 -57.48 33.49
CA ALA A 254 5.39 -58.09 34.59
C ALA A 254 4.63 -59.36 35.05
N ARG A 255 5.40 -60.44 35.18
CA ARG A 255 4.94 -61.75 35.66
C ARG A 255 4.63 -61.64 37.16
N HIS A 256 3.45 -62.10 37.56
CA HIS A 256 3.04 -62.20 38.96
C HIS A 256 4.07 -63.01 39.77
N VAL A 257 4.55 -62.45 40.88
CA VAL A 257 5.30 -63.16 41.92
C VAL A 257 4.39 -63.21 43.17
N PRO A 258 4.17 -64.38 43.79
CA PRO A 258 3.26 -64.48 44.93
C PRO A 258 3.86 -63.87 46.20
N GLU A 259 3.00 -63.23 46.99
CA GLU A 259 3.27 -62.66 48.31
C GLU A 259 3.73 -63.72 49.31
N THR A 260 4.77 -63.38 50.08
CA THR A 260 5.04 -63.98 51.39
C THR A 260 5.07 -62.89 52.46
N ALA A 261 4.44 -63.23 53.58
CA ALA A 261 4.13 -62.40 54.72
C ALA A 261 5.35 -61.84 55.46
N GLY A 262 5.16 -60.68 56.10
CA GLY A 262 5.83 -60.38 57.36
C GLY A 262 6.13 -58.91 57.67
N HIS A 263 5.42 -58.41 58.69
CA HIS A 263 5.90 -57.50 59.74
C HIS A 263 6.18 -56.01 59.40
N GLY A 264 5.22 -55.15 59.79
CA GLY A 264 5.40 -54.30 60.98
C GLY A 264 5.92 -52.87 60.78
N ASN A 265 5.13 -51.92 61.32
CA ASN A 265 5.40 -50.50 61.60
C ASN A 265 5.54 -49.59 60.35
N GLY A 266 4.73 -48.56 60.11
CA GLY A 266 3.89 -47.75 60.99
C GLY A 266 4.29 -46.29 60.81
N VAL A 267 3.44 -45.47 60.19
CA VAL A 267 3.21 -44.03 60.48
C VAL A 267 1.89 -43.63 59.77
N VAL A 268 1.07 -42.89 60.51
CA VAL A 268 -0.31 -42.46 60.25
C VAL A 268 -0.36 -41.24 59.30
N PRO A 269 -1.38 -41.11 58.43
CA PRO A 269 -1.59 -39.91 57.61
C PRO A 269 -2.35 -38.83 58.39
N LEU A 270 -2.04 -37.55 58.15
CA LEU A 270 -2.85 -36.45 58.69
C LEU A 270 -3.30 -35.49 57.56
N PHE A 271 -4.62 -35.49 57.38
CA PHE A 271 -5.53 -34.44 56.90
C PHE A 271 -5.72 -34.17 55.40
N ASP A 272 -6.94 -34.53 54.98
CA ASP A 272 -7.79 -33.90 53.96
C ASP A 272 -8.76 -32.89 54.66
N PRO A 273 -9.70 -32.22 53.98
CA PRO A 273 -9.73 -30.80 53.67
C PRO A 273 -10.79 -30.04 54.49
N THR A 274 -10.91 -28.73 54.26
CA THR A 274 -12.08 -27.84 54.37
C THR A 274 -11.79 -26.55 55.13
N THR A 275 -11.73 -25.43 54.42
CA THR A 275 -12.36 -24.19 54.90
C THR A 275 -12.57 -23.20 53.75
N LYS A 276 -13.83 -22.76 53.62
CA LYS A 276 -14.25 -21.57 52.89
C LYS A 276 -13.65 -20.33 53.53
N ALA A 277 -13.28 -19.33 52.74
CA ALA A 277 -13.39 -17.93 53.12
C ALA A 277 -13.60 -17.06 51.88
N VAL A 278 -14.61 -16.20 51.99
CA VAL A 278 -15.07 -15.21 51.02
C VAL A 278 -14.54 -13.85 51.47
N ALA A 279 -14.18 -13.02 50.48
CA ALA A 279 -14.09 -11.56 50.44
C ALA A 279 -13.48 -10.81 51.63
N GLU A 280 -12.47 -9.98 51.33
CA GLU A 280 -12.57 -8.55 51.63
C GLU A 280 -11.66 -7.74 50.70
N THR A 281 -12.27 -6.69 50.18
CA THR A 281 -11.73 -5.62 49.35
C THR A 281 -10.88 -4.67 50.19
N ASP A 282 -9.74 -4.22 49.66
CA ASP A 282 -9.22 -2.91 50.04
C ASP A 282 -8.58 -2.21 48.85
N GLY A 283 -8.95 -0.95 48.71
CA GLY A 283 -8.75 -0.14 47.52
C GLY A 283 -7.39 0.54 47.47
N LEU A 284 -6.96 0.85 46.25
CA LEU A 284 -5.99 1.91 46.01
C LEU A 284 -6.36 2.68 44.73
N VAL A 285 -7.19 3.69 44.96
CA VAL A 285 -7.27 5.03 44.34
C VAL A 285 -6.73 5.23 42.92
N ASP A 286 -7.67 5.45 42.00
CA ASP A 286 -7.49 6.02 40.68
C ASP A 286 -6.80 7.40 40.73
N ASN A 287 -5.73 7.56 39.96
CA ASN A 287 -5.13 8.86 39.69
C ASN A 287 -4.88 9.00 38.18
N TYR A 288 -5.95 9.18 37.42
CA TYR A 288 -5.94 9.70 36.05
C TYR A 288 -6.87 10.91 35.94
N GLY A 289 -6.59 11.93 36.77
CA GLY A 289 -7.11 13.28 36.60
C GLY A 289 -6.25 14.08 35.63
N ALA A 290 -6.32 13.76 34.34
CA ALA A 290 -5.85 14.64 33.28
C ALA A 290 -6.88 14.60 32.14
N THR A 291 -7.82 15.53 32.18
CA THR A 291 -8.68 15.86 31.05
C THR A 291 -7.78 16.17 29.84
N PRO A 292 -7.98 15.52 28.68
CA PRO A 292 -7.33 15.98 27.47
C PRO A 292 -7.86 17.38 27.19
N LYS A 293 -6.97 18.38 27.24
CA LYS A 293 -7.26 19.73 26.77
C LYS A 293 -7.63 19.61 25.29
N THR A 294 -8.92 19.75 24.99
CA THR A 294 -9.43 19.95 23.64
C THR A 294 -8.63 21.09 23.00
N PRO A 295 -7.97 20.90 21.85
CA PRO A 295 -7.40 22.01 21.12
C PRO A 295 -8.55 22.96 20.76
N ALA A 296 -8.36 24.26 20.98
CA ALA A 296 -9.34 25.28 20.63
C ALA A 296 -9.68 25.16 19.13
N ALA A 297 -10.90 24.71 18.83
CA ALA A 297 -11.42 24.61 17.47
C ALA A 297 -11.54 26.01 16.89
N THR A 298 -10.65 26.35 15.96
CA THR A 298 -10.99 27.29 14.89
C THR A 298 -11.65 26.46 13.80
N GLY A 299 -12.92 26.10 14.03
CA GLY A 299 -13.69 25.30 13.10
C GLY A 299 -13.88 26.06 11.79
N GLY A 300 -13.40 25.49 10.68
CA GLY A 300 -13.73 26.02 9.36
C GLY A 300 -15.21 25.82 9.06
N VAL A 301 -15.74 26.58 8.10
CA VAL A 301 -17.17 26.53 7.68
C VAL A 301 -17.65 25.09 7.42
N ALA A 302 -16.80 24.23 6.87
CA ALA A 302 -17.13 22.83 6.63
C ALA A 302 -17.32 22.02 7.93
N THR A 303 -16.51 22.27 8.96
CA THR A 303 -16.59 21.58 10.26
C THR A 303 -17.86 21.98 11.01
N GLU A 304 -18.20 23.28 11.04
CA GLU A 304 -19.43 23.77 11.67
C GLU A 304 -20.69 23.25 10.95
N THR A 305 -20.67 23.23 9.62
CA THR A 305 -21.78 22.70 8.82
C THR A 305 -21.94 21.20 9.03
N TRP A 306 -20.84 20.44 9.08
CA TRP A 306 -20.88 19.01 9.36
C TRP A 306 -21.45 18.69 10.74
N GLU A 307 -21.00 19.39 11.79
CA GLU A 307 -21.50 19.22 13.15
C GLU A 307 -22.99 19.57 13.28
N ARG A 308 -23.48 20.52 12.48
CA ARG A 308 -24.90 20.87 12.42
C ARG A 308 -25.72 19.79 11.72
N LEU A 309 -25.25 19.28 10.58
CA LEU A 309 -25.96 18.30 9.75
C LEU A 309 -25.99 16.89 10.36
N THR A 310 -25.02 16.56 11.21
CA THR A 310 -24.93 15.23 11.83
C THR A 310 -25.52 15.16 13.24
N ARG A 311 -25.91 16.30 13.82
CA ARG A 311 -26.42 16.36 15.18
C ARG A 311 -27.72 15.55 15.35
N GLY A 312 -27.67 14.53 16.20
CA GLY A 312 -28.83 13.68 16.50
C GLY A 312 -29.11 12.60 15.46
N HIS A 313 -28.23 12.42 14.46
CA HIS A 313 -28.32 11.37 13.47
C HIS A 313 -27.41 10.18 13.83
N ASP A 314 -27.91 8.96 13.63
CA ASP A 314 -27.08 7.75 13.75
C ASP A 314 -26.27 7.56 12.46
N LEU A 315 -25.00 7.97 12.50
CA LEU A 315 -24.09 7.90 11.35
C LEU A 315 -23.58 6.49 11.05
N THR A 316 -23.93 5.48 11.86
CA THR A 316 -23.63 4.08 11.54
C THR A 316 -24.55 3.54 10.44
N ARG A 317 -25.64 4.26 10.16
CA ARG A 317 -26.58 3.96 9.07
C ARG A 317 -26.13 4.60 7.75
N PRO A 318 -25.86 3.80 6.69
CA PRO A 318 -25.34 4.32 5.42
C PRO A 318 -26.27 5.31 4.70
N ASP A 319 -27.59 5.14 4.81
CA ASP A 319 -28.58 6.03 4.22
C ASP A 319 -28.56 7.43 4.84
N ILE A 320 -28.41 7.49 6.17
CA ILE A 320 -28.35 8.74 6.94
C ILE A 320 -27.02 9.44 6.70
N LEU A 321 -25.91 8.71 6.74
CA LEU A 321 -24.58 9.25 6.48
C LEU A 321 -24.48 9.87 5.08
N ASN A 322 -24.94 9.15 4.06
CA ASN A 322 -24.92 9.64 2.67
C ASN A 322 -25.79 10.89 2.48
N ALA A 323 -26.94 10.96 3.16
CA ALA A 323 -27.79 12.15 3.13
C ALA A 323 -27.10 13.37 3.76
N CYS A 324 -26.45 13.21 4.91
CA CYS A 324 -25.69 14.28 5.56
C CYS A 324 -24.50 14.75 4.70
N ILE A 325 -23.79 13.83 4.03
CA ILE A 325 -22.68 14.16 3.11
C ILE A 325 -23.19 14.93 1.90
N ALA A 326 -24.27 14.47 1.26
CA ALA A 326 -24.84 15.14 0.09
C ALA A 326 -25.29 16.57 0.43
N GLN A 327 -25.86 16.77 1.62
CA GLN A 327 -26.27 18.09 2.09
C GLN A 327 -25.08 18.99 2.43
N LEU A 328 -24.00 18.45 3.02
CA LEU A 328 -22.77 19.20 3.28
C LEU A 328 -22.16 19.72 1.97
N LEU A 329 -22.04 18.86 0.95
CA LEU A 329 -21.48 19.23 -0.35
C LEU A 329 -22.32 20.31 -1.04
N GLY A 330 -23.65 20.17 -1.06
CA GLY A 330 -24.53 21.18 -1.65
C GLY A 330 -24.45 22.54 -0.95
N GLU A 331 -24.28 22.57 0.38
CA GLU A 331 -24.11 23.82 1.11
C GLU A 331 -22.75 24.47 0.89
N LEU A 332 -21.68 23.67 0.79
CA LEU A 332 -20.33 24.19 0.50
C LEU A 332 -20.23 24.72 -0.93
N ASP A 333 -20.82 24.03 -1.91
CA ASP A 333 -20.88 24.50 -3.29
C ASP A 333 -21.67 25.81 -3.40
N GLY A 334 -22.80 25.93 -2.68
CA GLY A 334 -23.59 27.15 -2.63
C GLY A 334 -22.93 28.32 -1.88
N GLU A 335 -22.04 28.06 -0.93
CA GLU A 335 -21.18 29.08 -0.30
C GLU A 335 -20.06 29.53 -1.25
N PHE A 336 -19.47 28.59 -2.01
CA PHE A 336 -18.43 28.86 -2.99
C PHE A 336 -18.94 29.75 -4.15
N GLU A 337 -20.14 29.46 -4.67
CA GLU A 337 -20.82 30.30 -5.67
C GLU A 337 -21.12 31.72 -5.13
N ARG A 338 -21.54 31.83 -3.87
CA ARG A 338 -21.81 33.13 -3.22
C ARG A 338 -20.53 33.95 -2.97
N MET A 339 -19.40 33.31 -2.69
CA MET A 339 -18.10 33.98 -2.58
C MET A 339 -17.59 34.48 -3.93
N HIS A 340 -17.74 33.69 -5.00
CA HIS A 340 -17.34 34.12 -6.35
C HIS A 340 -18.20 35.27 -6.90
N TRP A 341 -19.51 35.31 -6.61
CA TRP A 341 -20.36 36.44 -7.01
C TRP A 341 -20.01 37.78 -6.32
N ARG A 342 -19.56 37.74 -5.05
CA ARG A 342 -19.18 38.95 -4.29
C ARG A 342 -17.87 39.57 -4.77
N GLN A 343 -16.94 38.79 -5.31
CA GLN A 343 -15.69 39.32 -5.89
C GLN A 343 -15.93 40.01 -7.24
N ASP A 344 -16.82 39.46 -8.08
CA ASP A 344 -17.16 40.04 -9.39
C ASP A 344 -17.97 41.35 -9.31
N THR A 345 -18.75 41.54 -8.23
CA THR A 345 -19.52 42.78 -8.02
C THR A 345 -18.68 43.92 -7.44
N GLN A 346 -17.60 43.63 -6.70
CA GLN A 346 -16.65 44.65 -6.24
C GLN A 346 -15.72 45.16 -7.36
N LEU A 347 -15.39 44.32 -8.35
CA LEU A 347 -14.58 44.73 -9.51
C LEU A 347 -15.32 45.64 -10.51
N ARG A 348 -16.66 45.68 -10.47
CA ARG A 348 -17.49 46.51 -11.38
C ARG A 348 -17.94 47.85 -10.81
N SER A 349 -17.60 48.18 -9.57
CA SER A 349 -18.05 49.40 -8.87
C SER A 349 -16.92 50.37 -8.46
N GLY A 350 -15.75 50.29 -9.12
CA GLY A 350 -14.71 51.32 -9.01
C GLY A 350 -15.15 52.65 -9.67
N PRO A 351 -14.82 53.82 -9.07
CA PRO A 351 -15.32 55.11 -9.53
C PRO A 351 -14.79 55.44 -10.93
N ARG A 352 -15.70 55.81 -11.85
CA ARG A 352 -15.33 56.36 -13.15
C ARG A 352 -14.65 57.72 -12.90
N GLY A 353 -13.34 57.77 -13.13
CA GLY A 353 -12.59 59.01 -13.30
C GLY A 353 -12.93 59.69 -14.62
#